data_AF-A0A1H6XS33-F1
#
_entry.id   AF-A0A1H6XS33-F1
#
_cell.length_a   1.000
_cell.length_b   1.000
_cell.length_c   1.000
_cell.angle_alpha   90.00
_cell.angle_beta   90.00
_cell.angle_gamma   90.00
#
_symmetry.space_group_name_H-M   'P 1'
#
loop_
_entity.id
_entity.type
_entity.pdbx_description
1 polymer ?
#
loop_
_entity_poly.entity_id
_entity_poly.type
_entity_poly.pdbx_seq_one_letter_code
_entity_poly.pdbx_strand_id
1 'polypeptide(L)'
;MRWYAKYSTHKARKVEAIGHLVPLVESPAPQLFRYKAVTVWAIPQLKGKDGKRSTDMIVLPAGFYDMNAWDLDARPERTRRRWRTDICKALEGMVNEALVEAQEVLQAEGVLVEQAA
;
A
#
# COMPACT_ATOMS: atom_id res chain seq x y z
N MET A 1 -12.51 1.87 -3.24
CA MET A 1 -11.86 1.28 -2.03
C MET A 1 -10.32 1.25 -2.11
N ARG A 2 -9.72 1.08 -3.29
CA ARG A 2 -8.26 0.94 -3.54
C ARG A 2 -7.35 2.06 -2.98
N TRP A 3 -7.79 3.33 -2.97
CA TRP A 3 -7.04 4.51 -2.47
C TRP A 3 -6.72 4.54 -0.98
N TYR A 4 -7.64 3.97 -0.19
CA TYR A 4 -7.67 4.17 1.25
C TYR A 4 -6.43 3.56 1.92
N ALA A 5 -5.83 2.53 1.32
CA ALA A 5 -4.69 1.85 1.89
C ALA A 5 -3.50 2.80 2.16
N LYS A 6 -3.11 3.63 1.18
CA LYS A 6 -1.97 4.56 1.34
C LYS A 6 -2.38 5.87 2.00
N TYR A 7 -3.49 6.46 1.57
CA TYR A 7 -3.84 7.86 1.88
C TYR A 7 -4.88 8.04 2.99
N SER A 8 -5.52 6.98 3.49
CA SER A 8 -6.52 7.13 4.55
C SER A 8 -5.89 7.46 5.90
N THR A 9 -6.54 8.35 6.63
CA THR A 9 -6.32 8.61 8.05
C THR A 9 -7.19 7.73 8.95
N HIS A 10 -8.22 7.06 8.40
CA HIS A 10 -9.15 6.22 9.16
C HIS A 10 -8.64 4.78 9.27
N LYS A 11 -8.36 4.32 10.50
CA LYS A 11 -7.70 3.02 10.77
C LYS A 11 -8.45 1.83 10.18
N ALA A 12 -9.76 1.71 10.41
CA ALA A 12 -10.54 0.55 9.96
C ALA A 12 -10.56 0.44 8.42
N ARG A 13 -10.90 1.52 7.71
CA ARG A 13 -10.87 1.58 6.24
C ARG A 13 -9.49 1.28 5.66
N LYS A 14 -8.41 1.66 6.34
CA LYS A 14 -7.04 1.31 5.91
C LYS A 14 -6.78 -0.19 6.03
N VAL A 15 -7.13 -0.82 7.16
CA VAL A 15 -6.98 -2.27 7.37
C VAL A 15 -7.85 -3.07 6.39
N GLU A 16 -9.08 -2.64 6.19
CA GLU A 16 -10.02 -3.24 5.23
C GLU A 16 -9.47 -3.16 3.79
N ALA A 17 -9.01 -1.97 3.37
CA ALA A 17 -8.40 -1.78 2.06
C ALA A 17 -7.14 -2.65 1.87
N ILE A 18 -6.29 -2.80 2.89
CA ILE A 18 -5.15 -3.73 2.86
C ILE A 18 -5.65 -5.16 2.60
N GLY A 19 -6.67 -5.62 3.33
CA GLY A 19 -7.25 -6.95 3.16
C GLY A 19 -7.76 -7.22 1.74
N HIS A 20 -8.39 -6.22 1.11
CA HIS A 20 -8.85 -6.32 -0.28
C HIS A 20 -7.71 -6.29 -1.31
N LEU A 21 -6.60 -5.62 -1.02
CA LEU A 21 -5.47 -5.50 -1.95
C LEU A 21 -4.63 -6.78 -2.04
N VAL A 22 -4.41 -7.47 -0.91
CA VAL A 22 -3.57 -8.68 -0.87
C VAL A 22 -3.91 -9.74 -1.94
N PRO A 23 -5.19 -10.12 -2.15
CA PRO A 23 -5.53 -11.11 -3.18
C PRO A 23 -5.41 -10.57 -4.62
N LEU A 24 -5.43 -9.25 -4.83
CA LEU A 24 -5.36 -8.63 -6.16
C LEU A 24 -3.91 -8.52 -6.68
N VAL A 25 -2.92 -8.70 -5.82
CA VAL A 25 -1.51 -8.63 -6.21
C VAL A 25 -1.03 -9.99 -6.70
N GLU A 26 -0.84 -10.09 -8.02
CA GLU A 26 -0.16 -11.22 -8.64
C GLU A 26 1.33 -11.21 -8.27
N SER A 27 1.79 -12.27 -7.60
CA SER A 27 3.19 -12.43 -7.24
C SER A 27 3.49 -13.90 -6.92
N PRO A 28 4.67 -14.43 -7.30
CA PRO A 28 5.12 -15.76 -6.88
C PRO A 28 5.54 -15.81 -5.40
N ALA A 29 5.47 -14.69 -4.68
CA ALA A 29 5.80 -14.63 -3.26
C ALA A 29 4.76 -15.39 -2.39
N PRO A 30 5.20 -16.03 -1.28
CA PRO A 30 4.30 -16.65 -0.32
C PRO A 30 3.27 -15.67 0.24
N GLN A 31 2.14 -16.20 0.73
CA GLN A 31 1.04 -15.38 1.24
C GLN A 31 1.47 -14.41 2.35
N LEU A 32 2.28 -14.88 3.31
CA LEU A 32 2.81 -14.03 4.37
C LEU A 32 3.62 -12.85 3.81
N PHE A 33 4.45 -13.11 2.80
CA PHE A 33 5.26 -12.08 2.17
C PHE A 33 4.39 -11.03 1.48
N ARG A 34 3.37 -11.46 0.72
CA ARG A 34 2.41 -10.56 0.08
C ARG A 34 1.68 -9.69 1.11
N TYR A 35 1.19 -10.32 2.18
CA TYR A 35 0.51 -9.61 3.26
C TYR A 35 1.40 -8.53 3.90
N LYS A 36 2.63 -8.90 4.27
CA LYS A 36 3.59 -7.98 4.89
C LYS A 36 3.98 -6.85 3.93
N ALA A 37 4.26 -7.16 2.67
CA ALA A 37 4.63 -6.18 1.65
C ALA A 37 3.52 -5.15 1.41
N VAL A 38 2.26 -5.59 1.23
CA VAL A 38 1.09 -4.70 1.07
C VAL A 38 0.89 -3.85 2.32
N THR A 39 1.00 -4.45 3.51
CA THR A 39 0.82 -3.74 4.78
C THR A 39 1.84 -2.61 4.96
N VAL A 40 3.13 -2.88 4.74
CA VAL A 40 4.17 -1.84 4.91
C VAL A 40 4.20 -0.80 3.79
N TRP A 41 3.64 -1.12 2.62
CA TRP A 41 3.40 -0.15 1.56
C TRP A 41 2.29 0.84 1.97
N ALA A 42 1.21 0.33 2.57
CA ALA A 42 0.08 1.12 3.06
C ALA A 42 0.41 1.92 4.34
N ILE A 43 1.29 1.39 5.18
CA ILE A 43 1.73 1.98 6.46
C ILE A 43 3.26 2.05 6.45
N PRO A 44 3.85 3.12 5.87
CA PRO A 44 5.30 3.26 5.80
C PRO A 44 5.92 3.62 7.16
N GLN A 45 7.18 3.24 7.36
CA GLN A 45 7.93 3.58 8.57
C GLN A 45 8.14 5.10 8.65
N LEU A 46 7.67 5.70 9.73
CA LEU A 46 7.89 7.12 10.00
C LEU A 46 9.34 7.34 10.43
N LYS A 47 10.07 8.16 9.69
CA LYS A 47 11.42 8.60 10.10
C LYS A 47 11.29 9.76 11.10
N GLY A 48 11.85 9.58 12.30
CA GLY A 48 12.27 10.69 13.14
C GLY A 48 11.33 11.23 14.21
N LYS A 49 10.39 10.47 14.79
CA LYS A 49 9.72 10.87 16.04
C LYS A 49 9.32 9.66 16.89
N ASP A 50 9.98 9.51 18.03
CA ASP A 50 9.47 8.76 19.18
C ASP A 50 8.13 9.40 19.63
N GLY A 51 7.03 8.79 19.21
CA GLY A 51 5.80 8.80 19.99
C GLY A 51 4.93 10.06 20.03
N LYS A 52 5.08 11.08 19.16
CA LYS A 52 4.14 12.24 19.18
C LYS A 52 3.66 12.73 17.81
N ARG A 53 2.53 12.19 17.36
CA ARG A 53 1.45 12.91 16.62
C ARG A 53 0.10 12.27 16.93
N SER A 54 -0.97 13.02 16.66
CA SER A 54 -2.38 12.76 17.00
C SER A 54 -2.74 11.27 16.94
N THR A 55 -3.41 10.81 18.00
CA THR A 55 -3.72 9.44 18.44
C THR A 55 -4.39 8.52 17.40
N ASP A 56 -4.59 8.99 16.17
CA ASP A 56 -5.48 8.38 15.19
C ASP A 56 -4.79 7.70 13.99
N MET A 57 -3.46 7.61 13.97
CA MET A 57 -2.75 6.90 12.89
C MET A 57 -2.24 5.52 13.33
N ILE A 58 -2.31 4.52 12.44
CA ILE A 58 -1.72 3.19 12.68
C ILE A 58 -0.19 3.30 12.61
N VAL A 59 0.49 2.80 13.64
CA VAL A 59 1.94 2.66 13.68
C VAL A 59 2.28 1.18 13.85
N LEU A 60 3.09 0.63 12.95
CA LEU A 60 3.57 -0.75 13.04
C LEU A 60 4.85 -0.84 13.88
N PRO A 61 5.05 -1.93 14.64
CA PRO A 61 6.33 -2.21 15.29
C PRO A 61 7.48 -2.27 14.29
N ALA A 62 8.72 -1.95 14.72
CA ALA A 62 9.88 -1.92 13.83
C ALA A 62 10.12 -3.26 13.09
N GLY A 63 9.90 -4.40 13.76
CA GLY A 63 10.05 -5.73 13.15
C GLY A 63 9.09 -6.02 11.99
N PHE A 64 8.00 -5.26 11.83
CA PHE A 64 7.15 -5.39 10.64
C PHE A 64 7.87 -5.00 9.35
N TYR A 65 8.87 -4.11 9.43
CA TYR A 65 9.65 -3.65 8.28
C TYR A 65 10.88 -4.53 7.99
N ASP A 66 11.21 -5.48 8.88
CA ASP A 66 12.28 -6.45 8.64
C ASP A 66 11.81 -7.53 7.68
N MET A 67 12.23 -7.40 6.43
CA MET A 67 11.91 -8.34 5.34
C MET A 67 12.47 -9.74 5.60
N ASN A 68 13.44 -9.90 6.51
CA ASN A 68 13.97 -11.21 6.85
C ASN A 68 12.92 -12.12 7.52
N ALA A 69 11.97 -11.53 8.24
CA ALA A 69 10.91 -12.25 8.92
C ALA A 69 9.68 -12.54 8.03
N TRP A 70 9.69 -12.12 6.76
CA TRP A 70 8.50 -12.24 5.88
C TRP A 70 8.48 -13.54 5.06
N ASP A 71 9.61 -14.24 4.98
CA ASP A 71 9.78 -15.46 4.20
C ASP A 71 10.41 -16.54 5.08
N LEU A 72 9.60 -17.52 5.47
CA LEU A 72 10.01 -18.62 6.35
C LEU A 72 11.01 -19.57 5.67
N ASP A 73 10.98 -19.63 4.34
CA ASP A 73 11.90 -20.47 3.56
C ASP A 73 13.27 -19.79 3.35
N ALA A 74 13.47 -18.58 3.90
CA ALA A 74 14.70 -17.82 3.86
C ALA A 74 15.33 -17.73 2.44
N ARG A 75 14.50 -17.49 1.41
CA ARG A 75 15.00 -17.38 0.02
C ARG A 75 16.01 -16.24 -0.11
N PRO A 76 16.87 -16.27 -1.15
CA PRO A 76 17.88 -15.24 -1.36
C PRO A 76 17.30 -13.83 -1.27
N GLU A 77 18.03 -12.93 -0.61
CA GLU A 77 17.58 -11.54 -0.41
C GLU A 77 17.20 -10.87 -1.74
N ARG A 78 17.93 -11.14 -2.82
CA ARG A 78 17.63 -10.64 -4.16
C ARG A 78 16.20 -10.99 -4.61
N THR A 79 15.76 -12.21 -4.35
CA THR A 79 14.41 -12.68 -4.68
C THR A 79 13.36 -11.92 -3.87
N ARG A 80 13.57 -11.79 -2.55
CA ARG A 80 12.67 -11.06 -1.65
C ARG A 80 12.57 -9.58 -2.03
N ARG A 81 13.70 -8.92 -2.34
CA ARG A 81 13.73 -7.54 -2.84
C ARG A 81 12.95 -7.39 -4.14
N ARG A 82 13.17 -8.28 -5.11
CA ARG A 82 12.42 -8.29 -6.37
C ARG A 82 10.92 -8.41 -6.14
N TRP A 83 10.49 -9.38 -5.34
CA TRP A 83 9.07 -9.55 -5.01
C TRP A 83 8.47 -8.30 -4.40
N ARG A 84 9.17 -7.67 -3.44
CA ARG A 84 8.70 -6.43 -2.83
C ARG A 84 8.57 -5.30 -3.85
N THR A 85 9.56 -5.14 -4.73
CA THR A 85 9.50 -4.13 -5.80
C THR A 85 8.34 -4.38 -6.76
N ASP A 86 8.16 -5.62 -7.23
CA ASP A 86 7.10 -5.98 -8.16
C ASP A 86 5.71 -5.77 -7.54
N ILE A 87 5.53 -6.15 -6.26
CA ILE A 87 4.31 -5.92 -5.48
C ILE A 87 4.03 -4.42 -5.34
N CYS A 88 5.02 -3.62 -4.93
CA CYS A 88 4.85 -2.16 -4.79
C CYS A 88 4.47 -1.52 -6.13
N LYS A 89 5.12 -1.93 -7.23
CA LYS A 89 4.82 -1.42 -8.57
C LYS A 89 3.38 -1.76 -8.99
N ALA A 90 2.91 -2.98 -8.73
CA ALA A 90 1.54 -3.38 -9.02
C ALA A 90 0.53 -2.52 -8.22
N LEU A 91 0.79 -2.31 -6.93
CA LEU A 91 -0.06 -1.46 -6.08
C LEU A 91 -0.09 -0.01 -6.55
N GLU A 92 1.05 0.54 -6.97
CA GLU A 92 1.13 1.89 -7.55
C GLU A 92 0.38 1.99 -8.89
N GLY A 93 0.48 0.95 -9.73
CA GLY A 93 -0.32 0.85 -10.96
C GLY A 93 -1.82 0.90 -10.69
N MET A 94 -2.30 0.08 -9.74
CA MET A 94 -3.71 0.07 -9.33
C MET A 94 -4.20 1.42 -8.78
N VAL A 95 -3.29 2.17 -8.14
CA VAL A 95 -3.57 3.54 -7.69
C VAL A 95 -3.57 4.50 -8.89
N ASN A 96 -2.65 4.40 -9.83
CA ASN A 96 -2.68 5.32 -10.96
C ASN A 96 -3.92 5.09 -11.84
N GLU A 97 -4.25 3.83 -12.14
CA GLU A 97 -5.42 3.46 -12.96
C GLU A 97 -6.70 4.06 -12.42
N ALA A 98 -7.00 3.80 -11.15
CA ALA A 98 -8.30 4.20 -10.67
C ALA A 98 -8.35 5.75 -10.36
N LEU A 99 -7.20 6.46 -10.31
CA LEU A 99 -7.16 7.93 -10.22
C LEU A 99 -7.57 8.51 -11.57
N VAL A 100 -7.10 7.89 -12.65
CA VAL A 100 -7.54 8.18 -14.01
C VAL A 100 -9.04 7.91 -14.15
N GLU A 101 -9.53 6.73 -13.73
CA GLU A 101 -10.97 6.42 -13.77
C GLU A 101 -11.80 7.45 -12.97
N ALA A 102 -11.34 7.83 -11.77
CA ALA A 102 -12.03 8.83 -10.96
C ALA A 102 -12.02 10.20 -11.62
N GLN A 103 -10.92 10.60 -12.26
CA GLN A 103 -10.83 11.85 -13.01
C GLN A 103 -11.81 11.85 -14.19
N GLU A 104 -11.86 10.78 -14.97
CA GLU A 104 -12.76 10.63 -16.12
C GLU A 104 -14.23 10.74 -15.69
N VAL A 105 -14.63 10.04 -14.62
CA VAL A 105 -16.00 10.12 -14.08
C VAL A 105 -16.31 11.54 -13.63
N LEU A 106 -15.43 12.19 -12.88
CA LEU A 106 -15.68 13.54 -12.37
C LEU A 106 -15.70 14.61 -13.47
N GLN A 107 -14.94 14.43 -14.55
CA GLN A 107 -15.01 15.27 -15.76
C GLN A 107 -16.33 15.06 -16.51
N ALA A 108 -16.77 13.80 -16.67
CA ALA A 108 -18.04 13.48 -17.32
C ALA A 108 -19.26 14.06 -16.56
N GLU A 109 -19.21 14.06 -15.23
CA GLU A 109 -20.25 14.65 -14.36
C GLU A 109 -20.17 16.20 -14.29
N GLY A 110 -19.22 16.83 -14.98
CA GLY A 110 -19.04 18.29 -14.97
C GLY A 110 -18.56 18.85 -13.62
N VAL A 111 -18.11 17.97 -12.71
CA VAL A 111 -17.61 18.34 -11.37
C VAL A 111 -16.19 18.89 -11.45
N LEU A 112 -15.39 18.42 -12.41
CA LEU A 112 -14.07 18.95 -12.71
C LEU A 112 -14.12 19.86 -13.93
N VAL A 113 -13.72 21.12 -13.75
CA VAL A 113 -13.47 22.05 -14.86
C VAL A 113 -12.08 21.75 -15.41
N GLU A 114 -11.94 21.57 -16.73
CA GLU A 114 -10.62 21.54 -17.37
C GLU A 114 -9.92 22.87 -17.10
N GLN A 115 -8.94 22.89 -16.19
CA GLN A 115 -7.97 23.98 -16.16
C GLN A 115 -6.91 23.69 -17.22
N ALA A 116 -7.19 24.11 -18.45
CA ALA A 116 -6.15 24.35 -19.44
C ALA A 116 -5.39 25.62 -19.00
N ALA A 117 -4.14 25.46 -18.55
CA ALA A 117 -3.19 26.54 -18.31
C ALA A 117 -1.79 26.11 -18.77
#